data_AF-W2Z4Q5-F1
#
_entry.id   AF-W2Z4Q5-F1
#
_cell.length_a   1.000
_cell.length_b   1.000
_cell.length_c   1.000
_cell.angle_alpha   90.00
_cell.angle_beta   90.00
_cell.angle_gamma   90.00
#
_symmetry.space_group_name_H-M   'P 1'
#
loop_
_entity.id
_entity.type
_entity.pdbx_description
1 polymer ?
#
loop_
_entity_poly.entity_id
_entity_poly.type
_entity_poly.pdbx_seq_one_letter_code
_entity_poly.pdbx_strand_id
1 'polypeptide(L)'
;MASFKKYLECLDYFWRHANFLREFCAEHPFLKRKCVRKRTARVAVDAIAKRIIPVVSTKTCVAYGDWSKRNGIRGHAYSPVKGLRQALQKRTMVVSMDEFMTSKLCSHCHQTLSSVQYLVDTKLVKRKKRKGTVLIRNRPEVQIEEKKCYGVLRCDHEGCGACY
;
A
#
# COMPACT_ATOMS: atom_id res chain seq x y z
N MET A 1 7.35 15.44 48.10
CA MET A 1 6.97 16.79 47.59
C MET A 1 7.77 17.27 46.37
N ALA A 2 8.94 16.71 46.05
CA ALA A 2 9.78 17.17 44.92
C ALA A 2 9.20 16.90 43.51
N SER A 3 8.33 15.90 43.33
CA SER A 3 7.74 15.59 42.01
C SER A 3 6.66 16.59 41.59
N PHE A 4 5.90 17.13 42.55
CA PHE A 4 4.83 18.09 42.28
C PHE A 4 5.38 19.47 41.90
N LYS A 5 6.45 19.91 42.58
CA LYS A 5 7.10 21.20 42.28
C LYS A 5 7.73 21.20 40.88
N LYS A 6 8.40 20.10 40.49
CA LYS A 6 8.91 19.91 39.12
C LYS A 6 7.80 19.89 38.07
N TYR A 7 6.64 19.29 38.39
CA TYR A 7 5.49 19.30 37.48
C TYR A 7 4.99 20.73 37.25
N LEU A 8 4.87 21.55 38.31
CA LEU A 8 4.46 22.95 38.20
C LEU A 8 5.48 23.79 37.41
N GLU A 9 6.78 23.57 37.61
CA GLU A 9 7.84 24.23 36.83
C GLU A 9 7.76 23.89 35.34
N CYS A 10 7.53 22.61 34.99
CA CYS A 10 7.29 22.21 33.61
C CYS A 10 6.03 22.85 33.02
N LEU A 11 4.97 22.99 33.82
CA LEU A 11 3.70 23.55 33.38
C LEU A 11 3.81 25.06 33.13
N ASP A 12 4.49 25.78 34.03
CA ASP A 12 4.79 27.21 33.87
C ASP A 12 5.69 27.45 32.65
N TYR A 13 6.72 26.62 32.45
CA TYR A 13 7.55 26.66 31.25
C TYR A 13 6.72 26.45 29.98
N PHE A 14 5.82 25.46 29.96
CA PHE A 14 4.92 25.22 28.83
C PHE A 14 4.01 26.41 28.56
N TRP A 15 3.48 27.03 29.61
CA TRP A 15 2.54 28.14 29.50
C TRP A 15 3.21 29.39 28.94
N ARG A 16 4.42 29.73 29.39
CA ARG A 16 5.22 30.84 28.87
C ARG A 16 5.53 30.71 27.38
N HIS A 17 5.71 29.49 26.89
CA HIS A 17 6.03 29.22 25.49
C HIS A 17 4.81 28.77 24.66
N ALA A 18 3.60 28.79 25.23
CA ALA A 18 2.39 28.34 24.54
C ALA A 18 2.07 29.21 23.32
N ASN A 19 2.30 30.53 23.42
CA ASN A 19 2.13 31.46 22.30
C ASN A 19 3.11 31.19 21.16
N PHE A 20 4.39 30.96 21.47
CA PHE A 20 5.41 30.55 20.51
C PHE A 20 5.01 29.26 19.80
N LEU A 21 4.56 28.24 20.55
CA LEU A 21 4.08 26.98 19.96
C LEU A 21 2.86 27.19 19.06
N ARG A 22 1.97 28.13 19.42
CA ARG A 22 0.77 28.48 18.63
C ARG A 22 1.16 29.16 17.32
N GLU A 23 2.06 30.14 17.36
CA GLU A 23 2.61 30.85 16.18
C GLU A 23 3.40 29.90 15.29
N PHE A 24 4.34 29.13 15.84
CA PHE A 24 5.08 28.10 15.11
C PHE A 24 4.17 27.08 14.42
N CYS A 25 3.09 26.67 15.09
CA CYS A 25 2.08 25.79 14.49
C CYS A 25 1.26 26.45 13.37
N ALA A 26 1.07 27.77 13.43
CA ALA A 26 0.35 28.55 12.43
C ALA A 26 1.23 28.83 11.20
N GLU A 27 2.53 29.07 11.40
CA GLU A 27 3.53 29.24 10.33
C GLU A 27 3.92 27.92 9.66
N HIS A 28 3.80 26.79 10.40
CA HIS A 28 4.12 25.46 9.87
C HIS A 28 2.92 24.50 9.82
N PRO A 29 1.81 24.86 9.14
CA PRO A 29 0.62 24.04 9.06
C PRO A 29 0.88 22.71 8.32
N PHE A 30 1.95 22.68 7.50
CA PHE A 30 2.42 21.48 6.82
C PHE A 30 2.91 20.38 7.77
N LEU A 31 3.41 20.71 8.97
CA LEU A 31 3.84 19.72 9.96
C LEU A 31 2.63 19.01 10.57
N LYS A 32 1.57 19.74 10.95
CA LYS A 32 0.30 19.16 11.38
C LYS A 32 -0.26 18.21 10.32
N ARG A 33 -0.27 18.64 9.05
CA ARG A 33 -0.68 17.78 7.92
C ARG A 33 0.19 16.54 7.76
N LYS A 34 1.52 16.64 7.91
CA LYS A 34 2.44 15.49 7.89
C LYS A 34 2.13 14.50 9.01
N CYS A 35 1.88 14.98 10.24
CA CYS A 35 1.54 14.14 11.39
C CYS A 35 0.19 13.42 11.19
N VAL A 36 -0.85 14.15 10.75
CA VAL A 36 -2.16 13.56 10.43
C VAL A 36 -2.01 12.50 9.35
N ARG A 37 -1.31 12.80 8.25
CA ARG A 37 -1.06 11.84 7.17
C ARG A 37 -0.36 10.57 7.66
N LYS A 38 0.69 10.70 8.49
CA LYS A 38 1.39 9.56 9.08
C LYS A 38 0.47 8.73 9.98
N ARG A 39 -0.37 9.37 10.80
CA ARG A 39 -1.35 8.70 11.66
C ARG A 39 -2.38 7.94 10.84
N THR A 40 -3.00 8.59 9.85
CA THR A 40 -4.03 7.96 9.00
C THR A 40 -3.46 6.78 8.23
N ALA A 41 -2.23 6.89 7.70
CA ALA A 41 -1.57 5.77 7.03
C ALA A 41 -1.36 4.57 7.96
N ARG A 42 -0.92 4.80 9.21
CA ARG A 42 -0.79 3.73 10.21
C ARG A 42 -2.12 3.08 10.55
N VAL A 43 -3.17 3.88 10.78
CA VAL A 43 -4.52 3.37 11.07
C VAL A 43 -5.05 2.51 9.93
N ALA A 44 -4.84 2.94 8.68
CA ALA A 44 -5.24 2.16 7.50
C ALA A 44 -4.51 0.82 7.42
N VAL A 45 -3.19 0.81 7.67
CA VAL A 45 -2.38 -0.43 7.70
C VAL A 45 -2.83 -1.36 8.83
N ASP A 46 -3.08 -0.83 10.02
CA ASP A 46 -3.57 -1.61 11.15
C ASP A 46 -4.98 -2.19 10.88
N ALA A 47 -5.83 -1.46 10.17
CA ALA A 47 -7.14 -1.95 9.73
C ALA A 47 -7.02 -3.11 8.74
N ILE A 48 -6.07 -3.04 7.80
CA ILE A 48 -5.77 -4.14 6.89
C ILE A 48 -5.27 -5.36 7.67
N ALA A 49 -4.33 -5.17 8.60
CA ALA A 49 -3.81 -6.26 9.43
C ALA A 49 -4.92 -6.91 10.29
N LYS A 50 -5.85 -6.11 10.83
CA LYS A 50 -7.07 -6.60 11.51
C LYS A 50 -7.96 -7.43 10.61
N ARG A 51 -8.12 -7.02 9.35
CA ARG A 51 -8.96 -7.73 8.39
C ARG A 51 -8.36 -9.09 8.01
N ILE A 52 -7.04 -9.15 7.83
CA ILE A 52 -6.33 -10.40 7.54
C ILE A 52 -6.34 -11.33 8.75
N ILE A 53 -6.09 -10.77 9.94
CA ILE A 53 -6.02 -11.51 11.21
C ILE A 53 -6.94 -10.84 12.22
N PRO A 54 -8.23 -11.25 12.27
CA PRO A 54 -9.20 -10.70 13.19
C PRO A 54 -8.82 -10.98 14.65
N VAL A 55 -8.42 -12.22 14.93
CA VAL A 55 -8.10 -12.71 16.28
C VAL A 55 -6.58 -12.78 16.47
N VAL A 56 -6.07 -12.11 17.49
CA VAL A 56 -4.67 -12.19 17.88
C VAL A 56 -4.38 -13.60 18.40
N SER A 57 -3.46 -14.31 17.75
CA SER A 57 -3.11 -15.68 18.17
C SER A 57 -1.65 -15.98 17.88
N THR A 58 -1.01 -16.69 18.79
CA THR A 58 0.35 -17.22 18.62
C THR A 58 0.38 -18.54 17.84
N LYS A 59 -0.79 -19.21 17.73
CA LYS A 59 -0.95 -20.46 16.98
C LYS A 59 -0.99 -20.25 15.46
N THR A 60 -1.41 -19.08 15.01
CA THR A 60 -1.45 -18.75 13.59
C THR A 60 -0.08 -18.21 13.16
N CYS A 61 0.49 -18.82 12.13
CA CYS A 61 1.69 -18.33 11.46
C CYS A 61 1.29 -17.70 10.12
N VAL A 62 1.84 -16.52 9.82
CA VAL A 62 1.69 -15.89 8.50
C VAL A 62 3.05 -15.80 7.83
N ALA A 63 3.17 -16.46 6.68
CA ALA A 63 4.29 -16.28 5.77
C ALA A 63 4.15 -14.92 5.08
N TYR A 64 5.24 -14.14 5.08
CA TYR A 64 5.30 -12.85 4.39
C TYR A 64 6.49 -12.85 3.44
N GLY A 65 6.25 -12.55 2.17
CA GLY A 65 7.28 -12.53 1.14
C GLY A 65 8.35 -11.46 1.40
N ASP A 66 9.62 -11.82 1.26
CA ASP A 66 10.75 -10.91 1.44
C ASP A 66 11.01 -10.08 0.17
N TRP A 67 10.03 -9.26 -0.18
CA TRP A 67 10.12 -8.35 -1.32
C TRP A 67 11.30 -7.38 -1.15
N SER A 68 12.36 -7.58 -1.94
CA SER A 68 13.63 -6.84 -1.85
C SER A 68 13.61 -5.46 -2.50
N LYS A 69 12.66 -5.20 -3.40
CA LYS A 69 12.59 -3.91 -4.13
C LYS A 69 12.05 -2.80 -3.24
N ARG A 70 12.95 -1.88 -2.86
CA ARG A 70 12.63 -0.67 -2.09
C ARG A 70 11.71 0.29 -2.85
N ASN A 71 11.85 0.31 -4.17
CA ASN A 71 11.02 1.11 -5.05
C ASN A 71 9.76 0.30 -5.38
N GLY A 72 8.59 0.89 -5.12
CA GLY A 72 7.31 0.27 -5.45
C GLY A 72 7.20 -0.07 -6.94
N ILE A 73 6.09 -0.70 -7.32
CA ILE A 73 5.81 -0.97 -8.73
C ILE A 73 5.76 0.37 -9.47
N ARG A 74 6.48 0.46 -10.61
CA ARG A 74 6.60 1.71 -11.39
C ARG A 74 5.21 2.24 -11.74
N GLY A 75 4.96 3.52 -11.46
CA GLY A 75 3.66 4.15 -11.72
C GLY A 75 2.64 4.02 -10.59
N HIS A 76 2.94 3.25 -9.54
CA HIS A 76 2.09 3.09 -8.37
C HIS A 76 2.70 3.78 -7.15
N ALA A 77 1.84 4.09 -6.17
CA ALA A 77 2.29 4.58 -4.87
C ALA A 77 3.11 3.50 -4.15
N TYR A 78 4.02 3.94 -3.28
CA TYR A 78 4.80 3.03 -2.45
C TYR A 78 3.89 2.21 -1.54
N SER A 79 3.96 0.89 -1.69
CA SER A 79 3.26 -0.05 -0.81
C SER A 79 3.84 0.00 0.60
N PRO A 80 3.01 -0.04 1.66
CA PRO A 80 3.46 0.01 3.05
C PRO A 80 4.01 -1.35 3.54
N VAL A 81 4.89 -1.99 2.78
CA VAL A 81 5.38 -3.37 3.01
C VAL A 81 5.91 -3.55 4.44
N LYS A 82 6.85 -2.69 4.85
CA LYS A 82 7.44 -2.73 6.21
C LYS A 82 6.41 -2.44 7.30
N GLY A 83 5.51 -1.49 7.06
CA GLY A 83 4.48 -1.11 8.03
C GLY A 83 3.46 -2.23 8.25
N LEU A 84 3.06 -2.90 7.17
CA LEU A 84 2.13 -4.01 7.23
C LEU A 84 2.75 -5.23 7.93
N ARG A 85 4.00 -5.57 7.62
CA ARG A 85 4.73 -6.63 8.32
C ARG A 85 4.76 -6.39 9.83
N GLN A 86 5.08 -5.17 10.27
CA GLN A 86 5.06 -4.80 11.69
C GLN A 86 3.67 -4.88 12.32
N ALA A 87 2.62 -4.47 11.59
CA ALA A 87 1.24 -4.55 12.08
C ALA A 87 0.77 -6.00 12.24
N LEU A 88 1.18 -6.90 11.34
CA LEU A 88 0.91 -8.34 11.43
C LEU A 88 1.69 -9.00 12.58
N GLN A 89 2.96 -8.63 12.78
CA GLN A 89 3.80 -9.15 13.87
C GLN A 89 3.22 -8.85 15.26
N LYS A 90 2.48 -7.75 15.42
CA LYS A 90 1.78 -7.43 16.67
C LYS A 90 0.60 -8.38 16.96
N ARG A 91 0.12 -9.11 15.95
CA ARG A 91 -1.08 -9.95 16.02
C ARG A 91 -0.77 -11.45 15.99
N THR A 92 0.32 -11.83 15.34
CA THR A 92 0.61 -13.22 14.99
C THR A 92 2.11 -13.40 14.79
N MET A 93 2.56 -14.65 14.77
CA MET A 93 3.92 -14.97 14.33
C MET A 93 4.06 -14.77 12.82
N VAL A 94 4.92 -13.84 12.40
CA VAL A 94 5.19 -13.58 10.97
C VAL A 94 6.56 -14.11 10.61
N VAL A 95 6.61 -15.01 9.63
CA VAL A 95 7.84 -15.60 9.11
C VAL A 95 8.13 -14.99 7.74
N SER A 96 9.36 -14.51 7.53
CA SER A 96 9.81 -14.09 6.20
C SER A 96 10.07 -15.31 5.35
N MET A 97 9.49 -15.34 4.16
CA MET A 97 9.69 -16.37 3.16
C MET A 97 10.32 -15.76 1.92
N ASP A 98 11.33 -16.43 1.37
CA ASP A 98 11.89 -16.02 0.09
C ASP A 98 10.84 -16.19 -1.01
N GLU A 99 10.69 -15.17 -1.86
CA GLU A 99 9.74 -15.17 -2.97
C GLU A 99 10.30 -15.90 -4.19
N PHE A 100 11.11 -16.94 -3.98
CA PHE A 100 11.84 -17.63 -5.04
C PHE A 100 10.87 -18.12 -6.12
N MET A 101 10.97 -17.49 -7.29
CA MET A 101 10.22 -17.83 -8.49
C MET A 101 8.68 -17.85 -8.32
N THR A 102 8.12 -17.26 -7.26
CA THR A 102 6.67 -17.27 -6.99
C THR A 102 5.84 -16.58 -8.08
N SER A 103 6.46 -15.64 -8.80
CA SER A 103 5.86 -14.97 -9.97
C SER A 103 6.17 -15.67 -11.29
N LYS A 104 7.00 -16.71 -11.31
CA LYS A 104 7.47 -17.36 -12.54
C LYS A 104 7.00 -18.81 -12.65
N LEU A 105 6.77 -19.50 -11.53
CA LEU A 105 6.32 -20.88 -11.51
C LEU A 105 4.89 -20.96 -10.99
N CYS A 106 4.14 -21.91 -11.54
CA CYS A 106 2.81 -22.25 -11.03
C CYS A 106 2.92 -22.85 -9.63
N SER A 107 2.06 -22.43 -8.71
CA SER A 107 1.99 -22.99 -7.35
C SER A 107 1.53 -24.45 -7.28
N HIS A 108 0.91 -24.95 -8.35
CA HIS A 108 0.35 -26.31 -8.39
C HIS A 108 1.24 -27.29 -9.15
N CYS A 109 1.56 -27.00 -10.41
CA CYS A 109 2.36 -27.90 -11.26
C CYS A 109 3.85 -27.52 -11.32
N HIS A 110 4.26 -26.41 -10.69
CA HIS A 110 5.63 -25.88 -10.71
C HIS A 110 6.20 -25.62 -12.12
N GLN A 111 5.36 -25.60 -13.15
CA GLN A 111 5.76 -25.24 -14.50
C GLN A 111 5.88 -23.72 -14.66
N THR A 112 6.68 -23.31 -15.65
CA THR A 112 6.89 -21.89 -15.96
C THR A 112 5.58 -21.26 -16.44
N LEU A 113 5.23 -20.11 -15.86
CA LEU A 113 4.08 -19.32 -16.26
C LEU A 113 4.38 -18.53 -17.54
N SER A 114 3.38 -18.44 -18.41
CA SER A 114 3.42 -17.72 -19.68
C SER A 114 2.71 -16.38 -19.57
N SER A 115 3.09 -15.41 -20.40
CA SER A 115 2.36 -14.14 -20.50
C SER A 115 1.06 -14.31 -21.26
N VAL A 116 -0.03 -13.78 -20.71
CA VAL A 116 -1.36 -13.86 -21.35
C VAL A 116 -1.55 -12.71 -22.33
N GLN A 117 -2.27 -12.98 -23.41
CA GLN A 117 -2.79 -11.96 -24.31
C GLN A 117 -4.24 -11.67 -23.92
N TYR A 118 -4.55 -10.41 -23.63
CA TYR A 118 -5.92 -9.97 -23.39
C TYR A 118 -6.36 -9.04 -24.51
N LEU A 119 -7.61 -9.22 -24.93
CA LEU A 119 -8.32 -8.24 -25.72
C LEU A 119 -8.50 -6.99 -24.85
N VAL A 120 -7.85 -5.90 -25.23
CA VAL A 120 -7.95 -4.62 -24.53
C VAL A 120 -8.45 -3.55 -25.47
N ASP A 121 -9.35 -2.71 -24.94
CA ASP A 121 -9.76 -1.50 -25.63
C ASP A 121 -8.58 -0.52 -25.63
N THR A 122 -7.97 -0.34 -26.80
CA THR A 122 -6.73 0.43 -26.94
C THR A 122 -6.96 1.92 -27.01
N LYS A 123 -8.22 2.37 -27.13
CA LYS A 123 -8.59 3.79 -27.20
C LYS A 123 -9.39 4.22 -25.97
N LEU A 124 -8.83 4.02 -24.78
CA LEU A 124 -9.06 5.00 -23.70
C LEU A 124 -8.38 6.32 -24.09
N VAL A 125 -9.03 7.08 -24.99
CA VAL A 125 -8.57 8.40 -25.41
C VAL A 125 -8.32 9.23 -24.14
N LYS A 126 -7.07 9.63 -23.91
CA LYS A 126 -6.71 10.53 -22.80
C LYS A 126 -7.69 11.72 -22.84
N ARG A 127 -8.32 12.04 -21.70
CA ARG A 127 -9.26 13.18 -21.60
C ARG A 127 -8.58 14.43 -22.16
N LYS A 128 -9.01 14.89 -23.34
CA LYS A 128 -8.58 16.18 -23.89
C LYS A 128 -9.24 17.27 -23.05
N LYS A 129 -8.44 18.01 -22.28
CA LYS A 129 -8.87 19.23 -21.59
C LYS A 129 -8.52 20.42 -22.48
N ARG A 130 -9.49 21.27 -22.79
CA ARG A 130 -9.23 22.61 -23.36
C ARG A 130 -9.76 23.64 -22.36
N LYS A 131 -8.90 24.57 -21.92
CA LYS A 131 -9.23 25.66 -20.99
C LYS A 131 -10.07 25.22 -19.77
N GLY A 132 -9.70 24.12 -19.11
CA GLY A 132 -10.37 23.63 -17.90
C GLY A 132 -11.65 22.82 -18.12
N THR A 133 -12.27 22.88 -19.30
CA THR A 133 -13.51 22.15 -19.61
C THR A 133 -13.20 20.78 -20.21
N VAL A 134 -13.85 19.73 -19.68
CA VAL A 134 -13.77 18.36 -20.20
C VAL A 134 -14.73 18.24 -21.37
N LEU A 135 -14.21 17.98 -22.57
CA LEU A 135 -15.05 17.79 -23.76
C LEU A 135 -15.86 16.48 -23.66
N ILE A 136 -17.11 16.52 -24.11
CA ILE A 136 -18.01 15.37 -24.17
C ILE A 136 -17.47 14.36 -25.20
N ARG A 137 -17.53 13.06 -24.86
CA ARG A 137 -17.07 11.98 -25.72
C ARG A 137 -18.07 11.77 -26.87
N ASN A 138 -17.66 11.99 -28.11
CA ASN A 138 -18.27 11.26 -29.22
C ASN A 138 -17.74 9.83 -29.14
N ARG A 139 -18.63 8.86 -28.87
CA ARG A 139 -18.27 7.44 -28.73
C ARG A 139 -17.74 6.94 -30.08
N PRO A 140 -16.43 6.71 -30.27
CA PRO A 140 -15.96 6.06 -31.47
C PRO A 140 -16.28 4.57 -31.37
N GLU A 141 -16.38 3.89 -32.50
CA GLU A 141 -16.40 2.42 -32.58
C GLU A 141 -15.20 1.87 -31.79
N VAL A 142 -15.48 0.94 -30.89
CA VAL A 142 -14.49 0.32 -29.99
C VAL A 142 -13.57 -0.55 -30.85
N GLN A 143 -12.35 -0.09 -31.09
CA GLN A 143 -11.32 -0.91 -31.71
C GLN A 143 -10.66 -1.74 -30.60
N ILE A 144 -11.02 -3.02 -30.57
CA ILE A 144 -10.45 -4.02 -29.66
C ILE A 144 -9.20 -4.57 -30.34
N GLU A 145 -8.05 -4.51 -29.67
CA GLU A 145 -6.82 -5.18 -30.12
C GLU A 145 -6.36 -6.18 -29.06
N GLU A 146 -5.84 -7.32 -29.50
CA GLU A 146 -5.11 -8.22 -28.61
C GLU A 146 -3.79 -7.55 -28.21
N LYS A 147 -3.60 -7.33 -26.91
CA LYS A 147 -2.30 -6.94 -26.39
C LYS A 147 -1.75 -7.99 -25.47
N LYS A 148 -0.47 -8.27 -25.67
CA LYS A 148 0.33 -9.07 -24.76
C LYS A 148 0.48 -8.32 -23.43
N CYS A 149 -0.08 -8.88 -22.37
CA CYS A 149 -0.02 -8.32 -21.03
C CYS A 149 1.17 -8.91 -20.28
N TYR A 150 2.30 -8.20 -20.30
CA TYR A 150 3.51 -8.64 -19.59
C TYR A 150 3.38 -8.67 -18.06
N GLY A 151 2.35 -8.03 -17.50
CA GLY A 151 2.12 -7.96 -16.05
C GLY A 151 1.31 -9.12 -15.47
N VAL A 152 0.70 -9.96 -16.32
CA VAL A 152 -0.17 -11.06 -15.89
C VAL A 152 0.34 -12.35 -16.51
N LEU A 153 0.71 -13.30 -15.65
CA LEU A 153 1.23 -14.60 -16.05
C LEU A 153 0.23 -15.69 -15.67
N ARG A 154 0.07 -16.70 -16.53
CA ARG A 154 -0.87 -17.82 -16.35
C ARG A 154 -0.16 -19.15 -16.57
N CYS A 155 -0.68 -20.19 -15.93
CA CYS A 155 -0.27 -21.56 -16.23
C CYS A 155 -1.11 -22.10 -17.39
N ASP A 156 -0.47 -22.44 -18.50
CA ASP A 156 -1.13 -23.01 -19.69
C ASP A 156 -0.99 -24.55 -19.74
N HIS A 157 -0.48 -25.18 -18.69
CA HIS A 157 -0.24 -26.63 -18.68
C HIS A 157 -1.57 -27.40 -18.58
N GLU A 158 -1.80 -28.30 -19.55
CA GLU A 158 -2.98 -29.16 -19.58
C GLU A 158 -3.06 -30.02 -18.31
N GLY A 159 -4.22 -30.04 -17.67
CA GLY A 159 -4.43 -30.77 -16.40
C GLY A 159 -3.95 -30.06 -15.14
N CYS A 160 -3.42 -28.83 -15.23
CA CYS A 160 -3.13 -28.04 -14.04
C CYS A 160 -4.44 -27.52 -13.41
N GLY A 161 -4.73 -27.93 -12.17
CA GLY A 161 -5.91 -27.48 -11.42
C GLY A 161 -5.85 -26.05 -10.89
N ALA A 162 -4.81 -25.28 -11.22
CA ALA A 162 -4.69 -23.89 -10.84
C ALA A 162 -5.59 -23.02 -11.73
N CYS A 163 -6.87 -22.91 -11.37
CA CYS A 163 -7.81 -22.02 -12.03
C CYS A 163 -7.50 -20.55 -11.67
N TYR A 164 -7.14 -19.74 -12.68
CA TYR A 164 -7.00 -18.28 -12.59
C TYR A 164 -7.88 -17.61 -13.64
#